data_AF-E6TVQ6-F1
#
_entry.id   AF-E6TVQ6-F1
#
_cell.length_a   1.000
_cell.length_b   1.000
_cell.length_c   1.000
_cell.angle_alpha   90.00
_cell.angle_beta   90.00
_cell.angle_gamma   90.00
#
_symmetry.space_group_name_H-M   'P 1'
#
loop_
_entity.id
_entity.type
_entity.pdbx_description
1 polymer ?
#
loop_
_entity_poly.entity_id
_entity_poly.type
_entity_poly.pdbx_seq_one_letter_code
_entity_poly.pdbx_strand_id
1 'polypeptide(L)' 'MTFLIIIGVLILGLVMLIVGFIAKKRWIKLVSIIPLAVAGWQIVRMLAMG' A
#
# COMPACT_ATOMS: atom_id res chain seq x y z
N MET A 1 31.01 -7.36 -5.26
CA MET A 1 30.04 -7.33 -4.13
C MET A 1 29.42 -5.94 -3.95
N THR A 2 30.21 -4.87 -3.86
CA THR A 2 29.72 -3.48 -3.73
C THR A 2 28.84 -2.98 -4.89
N PHE A 3 29.18 -3.34 -6.13
CA PHE A 3 28.45 -2.85 -7.32
C PHE A 3 26.99 -3.35 -7.40
N LEU A 4 26.75 -4.61 -7.04
CA LEU A 4 25.40 -5.20 -6.97
C LEU A 4 24.55 -4.57 -5.87
N ILE A 5 25.16 -4.22 -4.73
CA ILE A 5 24.49 -3.56 -3.61
C ILE A 5 24.05 -2.14 -4.01
N ILE A 6 24.90 -1.39 -4.72
CA ILE A 6 24.58 -0.04 -5.19
C ILE A 6 23.38 -0.07 -6.15
N ILE A 7 23.36 -1.02 -7.09
CA ILE A 7 22.23 -1.20 -8.01
C ILE A 7 20.96 -1.58 -7.25
N GLY A 8 21.05 -2.46 -6.25
CA GLY A 8 19.92 -2.85 -5.40
C GLY A 8 19.31 -1.67 -4.63
N VAL A 9 20.16 -0.81 -4.05
CA VAL A 9 19.71 0.40 -3.33
C VAL A 9 19.07 1.40 -4.29
N LEU A 10 19.60 1.53 -5.52
CA LEU A 10 19.03 2.38 -6.57
C LEU A 10 17.61 1.94 -6.95
N ILE A 11 17.40 0.64 -7.12
CA ILE A 11 16.07 0.07 -7.43
C ILE A 11 15.10 0.31 -6.27
N LEU A 12 15.54 0.08 -5.03
CA LEU A 12 14.74 0.34 -3.82
C LEU A 12 14.32 1.80 -3.69
N GLY A 13 15.25 2.74 -3.92
CA GLY A 13 14.95 4.18 -3.92
C GLY A 13 13.94 4.57 -5.00
N LEU A 14 14.03 3.96 -6.18
CA LEU A 14 13.12 4.22 -7.29
C LEU A 14 11.70 3.69 -7.01
N VAL A 15 11.60 2.51 -6.39
CA VAL A 15 10.33 1.96 -5.90
C VAL A 15 9.71 2.87 -4.83
N MET A 16 10.51 3.33 -3.86
CA MET A 16 10.05 4.27 -2.83
C MET A 16 9.53 5.58 -3.42
N LEU A 17 10.19 6.12 -4.45
CA LEU A 17 9.73 7.33 -5.15
C LEU A 17 8.40 7.10 -5.85
N ILE A 18 8.23 5.98 -6.55
CA ILE A 18 6.97 5.63 -7.23
C ILE A 18 5.84 5.48 -6.20
N VAL A 19 6.09 4.76 -5.10
CA VAL A 19 5.12 4.58 -4.01
C VAL A 19 4.77 5.92 -3.37
N GLY A 20 5.75 6.77 -3.09
CA GLY A 20 5.54 8.11 -2.54
C GLY A 20 4.76 9.03 -3.47
N PHE A 21 5.00 8.95 -4.79
CA PHE A 21 4.29 9.75 -5.79
C PHE A 21 2.84 9.30 -5.97
N ILE A 22 2.61 7.98 -6.01
CA ILE A 22 1.26 7.39 -6.03
C ILE A 22 0.54 7.71 -4.72
N ALA A 23 1.22 7.58 -3.58
CA ALA A 23 0.68 7.96 -2.29
C ALA A 23 0.24 9.42 -2.30
N LYS A 24 1.10 10.36 -2.73
CA LYS A 24 0.78 11.80 -2.83
C LYS A 24 -0.51 12.08 -3.62
N LYS A 25 -0.72 11.40 -4.75
CA LYS A 25 -1.94 11.53 -5.57
C LYS A 25 -3.16 10.82 -4.99
N ARG A 26 -2.98 9.83 -4.11
CA ARG A 26 -4.02 8.94 -3.58
C ARG A 26 -4.00 8.88 -2.05
N TRP A 27 -3.61 9.94 -1.34
CA TRP A 27 -3.63 9.99 0.13
C TRP A 27 -5.00 9.58 0.67
N ILE A 28 -6.07 10.10 0.06
CA ILE A 28 -7.45 9.76 0.39
C ILE A 28 -7.75 8.28 0.12
N LYS A 29 -7.16 7.68 -0.93
CA LYS A 29 -7.34 6.27 -1.29
C LYS A 29 -6.59 5.30 -0.36
N LEU A 30 -5.40 5.68 0.12
CA LEU A 30 -4.65 4.92 1.12
C LEU A 30 -5.33 5.00 2.49
N VAL A 31 -5.77 6.20 2.88
CA VAL A 31 -6.55 6.39 4.11
C VAL A 31 -7.90 5.68 3.98
N SER A 32 -8.52 5.62 2.80
CA SER A 32 -9.79 4.91 2.59
C SER A 32 -9.66 3.39 2.57
N ILE A 33 -8.47 2.81 2.39
CA ILE A 33 -8.27 1.35 2.47
C ILE A 33 -8.58 0.84 3.89
N ILE A 34 -8.29 1.65 4.92
CA ILE A 34 -8.58 1.30 6.32
C ILE A 34 -10.10 1.16 6.56
N PRO A 35 -10.95 2.18 6.31
CA PRO A 35 -12.39 2.03 6.46
C PRO A 35 -12.99 1.05 5.44
N LEU A 36 -12.39 0.86 4.26
CA LEU A 36 -12.84 -0.15 3.29
C LEU A 36 -12.62 -1.58 3.79
N ALA A 37 -11.47 -1.85 4.42
CA ALA A 37 -11.18 -3.15 5.03
C ALA A 37 -12.08 -3.42 6.25
N VAL A 38 -12.34 -2.38 7.07
CA VAL A 38 -13.27 -2.46 8.20
C VAL A 38 -14.71 -2.71 7.71
N ALA A 39 -15.15 -2.03 6.66
CA ALA A 39 -16.47 -2.23 6.06
C ALA A 39 -16.60 -3.64 5.46
N GLY A 40 -15.58 -4.13 4.76
CA GLY A 40 -15.53 -5.50 4.25
C GLY A 40 -15.64 -6.53 5.37
N TRP A 41 -14.93 -6.31 6.48
CA TRP A 41 -15.02 -7.17 7.66
C TRP A 41 -16.42 -7.16 8.29
N GLN A 42 -17.07 -5.99 8.40
CA GLN A 42 -18.43 -5.89 8.90
C GLN A 42 -19.45 -6.60 7.99
N ILE A 43 -19.31 -6.47 6.67
CA ILE A 43 -20.19 -7.12 5.69
C ILE A 43 -20.07 -8.64 5.78
N VAL A 44 -18.85 -9.17 5.86
CA VAL A 44 -18.60 -10.62 6.02
C VAL A 44 -19.23 -11.12 7.33
N ARG A 45 -19.11 -10.35 8.41
CA ARG A 45 -19.67 -10.73 9.72
C ARG A 45 -21.20 -10.68 9.74
N MET A 46 -21.81 -9.72 9.03
CA MET A 46 -23.26 -9.67 8.83
C MET A 46 -23.77 -10.84 7.98
N LEU A 47 -23.04 -11.22 6.92
CA LEU A 47 -23.36 -12.38 6.10
C LEU A 47 -23.20 -13.72 6.83
N ALA A 48 -22.29 -13.80 7.80
CA ALA A 48 -22.07 -15.00 8.61
C ALA A 48 -23.06 -15.16 9.78
N MET A 49 -23.89 -14.14 10.06
CA MET A 49 -24.90 -14.15 11.13
C MET A 49 -26.33 -14.43 10.63
N GLY A 50 -26.53 -14.52 9.31
CA GLY A 50 -27.78 -14.99 8.69
C GLY A 50 -27.62 -16.42 8.19
#